data_AF-A0A0B7FUZ6-F1
#
_entry.id   AF-A0A0B7FUZ6-F1
#
_cell.length_a   1.000
_cell.length_b   1.000
_cell.length_c   1.000
_cell.angle_alpha   90.00
_cell.angle_beta   90.00
_cell.angle_gamma   90.00
#
_symmetry.space_group_name_H-M   'P 1'
#
loop_
_entity.id
_entity.type
_entity.pdbx_description
1 polymer ?
#
loop_
_entity_poly.entity_id
_entity_poly.type
_entity_poly.pdbx_seq_one_letter_code
_entity_poly.pdbx_strand_id
1 'polypeptide(L)'
;MTLKQLVFTRTTDCPNRNFRSEVDFDDVQGDVIVQFPKRAEDFTFFKIRDAALFKQHVMPSLIPKISSAAAVMEARENIAAFKSTGGSDLLPLEFVNIAFTYNGLKALGLNADELYASFDSNLDVLKKGQLACATELGDPVENEVPKEWIDEFKNQHDQMHGVLLVAADSDTTLQKCRADIESKLGNFVQVIYKLQGQTRPGINKDHEHFGWKDGVSNPWLKGVFCECRKFPGQMEVERGNILVGHPGDNDRVDEADAVFPRPDWAKNGSYMAFRQYDQLVPEFHKWTADNAIKLNIPGMSPEQLKEKGAALRAAQLVGRWPSGTPLELSPHEDNPSISNNPSKINDFVFELQDQTKCPFSAHIRKVNPRVDHASSGNDKEPFTFNSNNIVRAGIAYGPELEPEEKSGSKTLRSRGLAFVAYQSDIIQGFQFQQSSWANNPDFPPTTHETANSDVWGLDPLIGQNDKKRSLEKVPDARVTIDNQGSQLKFTRFVISRGGAYFFVPPMKTLKNLCTS
;
A
#
# COMPACT_ATOMS: atom_id res chain seq x y z
N MET A 1 -3.73 -11.75 -16.18
CA MET A 1 -4.72 -11.15 -15.26
C MET A 1 -3.99 -10.77 -13.99
N THR A 2 -4.01 -9.50 -13.59
CA THR A 2 -3.58 -9.08 -12.24
C THR A 2 -4.66 -9.49 -11.24
N LEU A 3 -4.27 -9.79 -9.99
CA LEU A 3 -5.17 -10.22 -8.90
C LEU A 3 -6.14 -9.13 -8.41
N LYS A 4 -6.22 -7.99 -9.12
CA LYS A 4 -7.17 -6.93 -8.82
C LYS A 4 -8.57 -7.52 -8.94
N GLN A 5 -9.19 -7.73 -7.77
CA GLN A 5 -10.45 -8.42 -7.54
C GLN A 5 -11.40 -8.21 -8.72
N LEU A 6 -11.54 -9.25 -9.53
CA LEU A 6 -12.41 -9.27 -10.69
C LEU A 6 -13.84 -9.45 -10.17
N VAL A 7 -14.43 -8.32 -9.79
CA VAL A 7 -15.81 -8.21 -9.38
C VAL A 7 -16.68 -8.53 -10.60
N PHE A 8 -17.52 -9.55 -10.50
CA PHE A 8 -18.69 -9.66 -11.36
C PHE A 8 -19.87 -10.11 -10.54
N THR A 9 -20.74 -9.15 -10.23
CA THR A 9 -22.08 -9.39 -9.66
C THR A 9 -23.00 -10.09 -10.68
N ARG A 10 -22.58 -10.15 -11.97
CA ARG A 10 -23.43 -10.58 -13.09
C ARG A 10 -22.81 -11.60 -14.06
N THR A 11 -21.66 -12.24 -13.79
CA THR A 11 -21.28 -13.39 -14.64
C THR A 11 -22.13 -14.60 -14.28
N THR A 12 -22.46 -15.40 -15.28
CA THR A 12 -23.20 -16.67 -15.17
C THR A 12 -22.55 -17.68 -14.22
N ASP A 13 -21.32 -17.40 -13.78
CA ASP A 13 -20.40 -18.32 -13.12
C ASP A 13 -20.28 -18.13 -11.59
N CYS A 14 -20.85 -17.08 -10.96
CA CYS A 14 -21.01 -17.09 -9.47
C CYS A 14 -22.25 -17.95 -9.16
N PRO A 15 -22.08 -19.13 -8.52
CA PRO A 15 -23.19 -20.03 -8.20
C PRO A 15 -24.17 -19.39 -7.19
N ASN A 16 -23.71 -18.40 -6.43
CA ASN A 16 -24.52 -17.65 -5.46
C ASN A 16 -25.13 -16.38 -6.07
N ARG A 17 -26.10 -16.56 -6.97
CA ARG A 17 -26.85 -15.44 -7.59
C ARG A 17 -27.63 -14.58 -6.58
N ASN A 18 -27.85 -15.08 -5.37
CA ASN A 18 -28.55 -14.38 -4.29
C ASN A 18 -27.62 -13.68 -3.29
N PHE A 19 -26.29 -13.68 -3.52
CA PHE A 19 -25.36 -12.97 -2.65
C PHE A 19 -25.74 -11.48 -2.54
N ARG A 20 -25.78 -10.98 -1.31
CA ARG A 20 -25.96 -9.55 -0.99
C ARG A 20 -24.77 -9.11 -0.18
N SER A 21 -24.09 -8.07 -0.66
CA SER A 21 -23.02 -7.42 0.09
C SER A 21 -23.59 -6.81 1.37
N GLU A 22 -22.84 -6.94 2.46
CA GLU A 22 -23.11 -6.24 3.72
C GLU A 22 -22.62 -4.77 3.70
N VAL A 23 -22.03 -4.34 2.58
CA VAL A 23 -21.54 -2.99 2.31
C VAL A 23 -22.30 -2.39 1.13
N ASP A 24 -22.75 -1.15 1.28
CA ASP A 24 -23.31 -0.35 0.20
C ASP A 24 -22.19 0.21 -0.69
N PHE A 25 -22.03 -0.37 -1.88
CA PHE A 25 -20.99 0.04 -2.83
C PHE A 25 -21.21 1.42 -3.45
N ASP A 26 -22.43 1.98 -3.38
CA ASP A 26 -22.69 3.35 -3.83
C ASP A 26 -22.23 4.38 -2.80
N ASP A 27 -22.02 3.96 -1.56
CA ASP A 27 -21.59 4.82 -0.46
C ASP A 27 -20.08 4.80 -0.22
N VAL A 28 -19.37 3.77 -0.70
CA VAL A 28 -17.91 3.68 -0.60
C VAL A 28 -17.25 4.33 -1.81
N GLN A 29 -16.23 5.16 -1.59
CA GLN A 29 -15.38 5.70 -2.65
C GLN A 29 -14.52 4.60 -3.32
N GLY A 30 -14.38 4.63 -4.64
CA GLY A 30 -14.07 3.43 -5.43
C GLY A 30 -12.66 2.84 -5.28
N ASP A 31 -11.65 3.66 -4.97
CA ASP A 31 -10.28 3.17 -4.78
C ASP A 31 -10.10 2.35 -3.49
N VAL A 32 -10.99 2.52 -2.49
CA VAL A 32 -10.83 1.98 -1.12
C VAL A 32 -10.81 0.45 -1.09
N ILE A 33 -11.86 -0.19 -1.65
CA ILE A 33 -12.02 -1.65 -1.58
C ILE A 33 -11.95 -2.35 -2.94
N VAL A 34 -12.12 -1.61 -4.05
CA VAL A 34 -12.12 -2.19 -5.42
C VAL A 34 -10.87 -1.79 -6.21
N GLN A 35 -10.23 -0.68 -5.81
CA GLN A 35 -9.07 -0.04 -6.46
C GLN A 35 -9.40 0.42 -7.89
N PHE A 36 -8.91 1.57 -8.29
CA PHE A 36 -9.09 2.05 -9.65
C PHE A 36 -8.31 1.16 -10.65
N PRO A 37 -8.95 0.72 -11.75
CA PRO A 37 -8.21 0.24 -12.92
C PRO A 37 -7.57 1.46 -13.59
N LYS A 38 -6.22 1.51 -13.57
CA LYS A 38 -5.46 2.70 -13.94
C LYS A 38 -4.16 2.38 -14.67
N ARG A 39 -3.75 3.28 -15.57
CA ARG A 39 -2.41 3.36 -16.18
C ARG A 39 -1.69 4.65 -15.81
N ALA A 40 -2.44 5.70 -15.50
CA ALA A 40 -1.91 6.95 -15.00
C ALA A 40 -2.81 7.44 -13.87
N GLU A 41 -2.23 8.14 -12.90
CA GLU A 41 -2.96 8.69 -11.77
C GLU A 41 -2.28 9.94 -11.22
N ASP A 42 -3.07 10.94 -10.89
CA ASP A 42 -2.62 12.15 -10.24
C ASP A 42 -3.04 12.23 -8.80
N PHE A 43 -2.13 12.70 -7.98
CA PHE A 43 -2.37 13.15 -6.62
C PHE A 43 -2.23 14.66 -6.60
N THR A 44 -3.34 15.38 -6.43
CA THR A 44 -3.35 16.83 -6.25
C THR A 44 -3.63 17.16 -4.80
N PHE A 45 -2.59 17.56 -4.07
CA PHE A 45 -2.67 17.97 -2.67
C PHE A 45 -3.04 19.45 -2.59
N PHE A 46 -4.02 19.79 -1.75
CA PHE A 46 -4.57 21.14 -1.72
C PHE A 46 -4.90 21.63 -0.32
N LYS A 47 -4.93 22.95 -0.19
CA LYS A 47 -5.49 23.71 0.92
C LYS A 47 -6.77 24.39 0.47
N ILE A 48 -7.82 24.29 1.28
CA ILE A 48 -9.07 25.05 1.06
C ILE A 48 -8.83 26.49 1.53
N ARG A 49 -9.12 27.48 0.68
CA ARG A 49 -8.93 28.90 1.02
C ARG A 49 -10.07 29.44 1.86
N ASP A 50 -11.31 29.12 1.47
CA ASP A 50 -12.53 29.48 2.17
C ASP A 50 -13.48 28.28 2.12
N ALA A 51 -13.82 27.76 3.30
CA ALA A 51 -14.63 26.55 3.39
C ALA A 51 -16.09 26.75 2.96
N ALA A 52 -16.67 27.93 3.23
CA ALA A 52 -18.03 28.23 2.83
C ALA A 52 -18.13 28.29 1.30
N LEU A 53 -17.20 29.01 0.66
CA LEU A 53 -17.14 29.09 -0.80
C LEU A 53 -16.78 27.74 -1.44
N PHE A 54 -15.90 26.96 -0.82
CA PHE A 54 -15.57 25.61 -1.31
C PHE A 54 -16.79 24.68 -1.28
N LYS A 55 -17.53 24.64 -0.17
CA LYS A 55 -18.79 23.88 -0.07
C LYS A 55 -19.85 24.39 -1.05
N GLN A 56 -19.94 25.70 -1.25
CA GLN A 56 -20.94 26.30 -2.13
C GLN A 56 -20.65 26.12 -3.62
N HIS A 57 -19.39 26.20 -4.04
CA HIS A 57 -19.02 26.28 -5.46
C HIS A 57 -18.26 25.05 -5.98
N VAL A 58 -17.42 24.43 -5.15
CA VAL A 58 -16.60 23.28 -5.59
C VAL A 58 -17.36 21.97 -5.39
N MET A 59 -17.79 21.69 -4.17
CA MET A 59 -18.40 20.40 -3.82
C MET A 59 -19.57 19.99 -4.74
N PRO A 60 -20.53 20.88 -5.12
CA PRO A 60 -21.65 20.48 -5.98
C PRO A 60 -21.22 20.04 -7.38
N SER A 61 -20.12 20.59 -7.90
CA SER A 61 -19.57 20.24 -9.22
C SER A 61 -18.59 19.07 -9.17
N LEU A 62 -17.94 18.85 -8.03
CA LEU A 62 -16.94 17.81 -7.82
C LEU A 62 -17.58 16.47 -7.43
N ILE A 63 -18.59 16.45 -6.56
CA ILE A 63 -19.22 15.20 -6.09
C ILE A 63 -19.70 14.28 -7.23
N PRO A 64 -20.37 14.79 -8.30
CA PRO A 64 -20.79 13.93 -9.41
C PRO A 64 -19.63 13.26 -10.16
N LYS A 65 -18.40 13.75 -9.97
CA LYS A 65 -17.17 13.16 -10.55
C LYS A 65 -16.54 12.12 -9.63
N ILE A 66 -16.81 12.16 -8.32
CA ILE A 66 -16.28 11.18 -7.38
C ILE A 66 -16.90 9.81 -7.68
N SER A 67 -16.03 8.82 -7.85
CA SER A 67 -16.39 7.48 -8.29
C SER A 67 -16.70 6.59 -7.09
N SER A 68 -17.89 5.97 -7.07
CA SER A 68 -18.23 4.96 -6.07
C SER A 68 -17.57 3.62 -6.37
N ALA A 69 -17.51 2.73 -5.39
CA ALA A 69 -17.10 1.34 -5.59
C ALA A 69 -17.99 0.65 -6.63
N ALA A 70 -19.30 0.92 -6.63
CA ALA A 70 -20.23 0.37 -7.62
C ALA A 70 -19.85 0.77 -9.06
N ALA A 71 -19.51 2.04 -9.30
CA ALA A 71 -19.09 2.52 -10.62
C ALA A 71 -17.77 1.86 -11.08
N VAL A 72 -16.80 1.70 -10.17
CA VAL A 72 -15.54 1.01 -10.46
C VAL A 72 -15.77 -0.47 -10.77
N MET A 73 -16.68 -1.12 -10.04
CA MET A 73 -17.08 -2.51 -10.26
C MET A 73 -17.66 -2.67 -11.67
N GLU A 74 -18.64 -1.84 -12.04
CA GLU A 74 -19.24 -1.86 -13.38
C GLU A 74 -18.19 -1.66 -14.49
N ALA A 75 -17.26 -0.72 -14.31
CA ALA A 75 -16.20 -0.52 -15.29
C ALA A 75 -15.26 -1.72 -15.42
N ARG A 76 -14.92 -2.40 -14.31
CA ARG A 76 -14.17 -3.66 -14.35
C ARG A 76 -14.96 -4.75 -15.05
N GLU A 77 -16.27 -4.76 -14.88
CA GLU A 77 -17.14 -5.68 -15.59
C GLU A 77 -17.06 -5.47 -17.10
N ASN A 78 -17.18 -4.22 -17.53
CA ASN A 78 -17.06 -3.81 -18.94
C ASN A 78 -15.68 -4.11 -19.53
N ILE A 79 -14.60 -3.90 -18.77
CA ILE A 79 -13.23 -4.25 -19.20
C ILE A 79 -13.10 -5.74 -19.50
N ALA A 80 -13.61 -6.62 -18.64
CA ALA A 80 -13.48 -8.05 -18.89
C ALA A 80 -14.40 -8.53 -20.02
N ALA A 81 -15.60 -7.99 -20.12
CA ALA A 81 -16.49 -8.24 -21.26
C ALA A 81 -15.79 -7.87 -22.58
N PHE A 82 -15.19 -6.69 -22.66
CA PHE A 82 -14.42 -6.25 -23.83
C PHE A 82 -13.21 -7.15 -24.13
N LYS A 83 -12.48 -7.60 -23.11
CA LYS A 83 -11.38 -8.55 -23.30
C LYS A 83 -11.87 -9.91 -23.81
N SER A 84 -13.04 -10.36 -23.38
CA SER A 84 -13.62 -11.63 -23.81
C SER A 84 -13.99 -11.66 -25.30
N THR A 85 -14.19 -10.49 -25.92
CA THR A 85 -14.42 -10.37 -27.37
C THR A 85 -13.11 -10.34 -28.18
N GLY A 86 -11.95 -10.46 -27.53
CA GLY A 86 -10.64 -10.37 -28.18
C GLY A 86 -10.10 -8.95 -28.29
N GLY A 87 -10.76 -7.95 -27.69
CA GLY A 87 -10.26 -6.57 -27.67
C GLY A 87 -8.93 -6.44 -26.90
N SER A 88 -7.92 -5.84 -27.54
CA SER A 88 -6.59 -5.61 -26.95
C SER A 88 -6.39 -4.18 -26.45
N ASP A 89 -7.22 -3.24 -26.91
CA ASP A 89 -7.09 -1.82 -26.58
C ASP A 89 -7.55 -1.53 -25.15
N LEU A 90 -7.12 -0.37 -24.63
CA LEU A 90 -7.62 0.13 -23.35
C LEU A 90 -8.98 0.80 -23.58
N LEU A 91 -9.95 0.48 -22.73
CA LEU A 91 -11.20 1.24 -22.69
C LEU A 91 -10.94 2.61 -22.04
N PRO A 92 -11.39 3.71 -22.66
CA PRO A 92 -11.31 5.03 -22.04
C PRO A 92 -12.08 5.05 -20.73
N LEU A 93 -11.40 5.38 -19.64
CA LEU A 93 -11.96 5.36 -18.29
C LEU A 93 -11.30 6.46 -17.45
N GLU A 94 -12.11 7.11 -16.62
CA GLU A 94 -11.65 8.06 -15.61
C GLU A 94 -12.32 7.73 -14.27
N PHE A 95 -11.57 7.88 -13.18
CA PHE A 95 -12.07 7.75 -11.82
C PHE A 95 -11.50 8.85 -10.94
N VAL A 96 -12.31 9.33 -9.99
CA VAL A 96 -11.90 10.36 -9.05
C VAL A 96 -12.25 9.95 -7.62
N ASN A 97 -11.31 10.10 -6.70
CA ASN A 97 -11.54 10.01 -5.26
C ASN A 97 -11.02 11.28 -4.57
N ILE A 98 -11.56 11.57 -3.39
CA ILE A 98 -11.12 12.68 -2.54
C ILE A 98 -10.96 12.22 -1.09
N ALA A 99 -9.88 12.66 -0.46
CA ALA A 99 -9.59 12.40 0.94
C ALA A 99 -9.17 13.70 1.64
N PHE A 100 -9.43 13.80 2.94
CA PHE A 100 -9.16 15.00 3.74
C PHE A 100 -8.27 14.68 4.93
N THR A 101 -7.35 15.58 5.25
CA THR A 101 -6.60 15.54 6.51
C THR A 101 -7.53 15.90 7.67
N TYR A 102 -7.09 15.72 8.90
CA TYR A 102 -7.82 16.22 10.08
C TYR A 102 -8.21 17.70 9.95
N ASN A 103 -7.26 18.55 9.56
CA ASN A 103 -7.50 19.99 9.39
C ASN A 103 -8.50 20.28 8.25
N GLY A 104 -8.47 19.49 7.17
CA GLY A 104 -9.45 19.59 6.09
C GLY A 104 -10.87 19.22 6.52
N LEU A 105 -11.03 18.13 7.28
CA LEU A 105 -12.33 17.75 7.83
C LEU A 105 -12.89 18.85 8.74
N LYS A 106 -12.06 19.40 9.63
CA LYS A 106 -12.46 20.53 10.49
C LYS A 106 -12.82 21.77 9.70
N ALA A 107 -12.05 22.09 8.66
CA ALA A 107 -12.36 23.21 7.78
C ALA A 107 -13.74 23.05 7.12
N LEU A 108 -14.14 21.82 6.78
CA LEU A 108 -15.45 21.51 6.21
C LEU A 108 -16.60 21.49 7.23
N GLY A 109 -16.31 21.68 8.52
CA GLY A 109 -17.30 21.66 9.60
C GLY A 109 -17.67 20.26 10.10
N LEU A 110 -16.90 19.23 9.74
CA LEU A 110 -17.05 17.89 10.31
C LEU A 110 -16.33 17.82 11.66
N ASN A 111 -16.94 17.18 12.65
CA ASN A 111 -16.32 16.97 13.96
C ASN A 111 -15.27 15.85 13.87
N ALA A 112 -14.08 16.20 13.39
CA ALA A 112 -12.99 15.24 13.19
C ALA A 112 -12.49 14.61 14.50
N ASP A 113 -12.70 15.27 15.65
CA ASP A 113 -12.34 14.71 16.96
C ASP A 113 -13.18 13.45 17.31
N GLU A 114 -14.38 13.30 16.73
CA GLU A 114 -15.20 12.08 16.90
C GLU A 114 -14.68 10.90 16.08
N LEU A 115 -13.82 11.13 15.07
CA LEU A 115 -13.28 10.02 14.29
C LEU A 115 -12.49 9.09 15.18
N TYR A 116 -11.63 9.58 16.06
CA TYR A 116 -10.80 8.75 16.93
C TYR A 116 -11.18 8.98 18.40
N ALA A 117 -12.19 8.26 18.87
CA ALA A 117 -12.57 8.28 20.27
C ALA A 117 -11.63 7.38 21.08
N SER A 118 -10.64 8.00 21.73
CA SER A 118 -9.67 7.39 22.64
C SER A 118 -9.51 8.29 23.87
N PHE A 119 -9.21 7.71 25.04
CA PHE A 119 -8.86 8.49 26.24
C PHE A 119 -7.53 9.23 26.09
N ASP A 120 -6.66 8.74 25.23
CA ASP A 120 -5.41 9.40 24.89
C ASP A 120 -5.52 10.04 23.50
N SER A 121 -5.66 11.36 23.47
CA SER A 121 -5.66 12.14 22.23
C SER A 121 -4.33 12.09 21.48
N ASN A 122 -3.23 11.65 22.12
CA ASN A 122 -1.94 11.46 21.45
C ASN A 122 -1.95 10.25 20.50
N LEU A 123 -2.95 9.36 20.63
CA LEU A 123 -3.17 8.23 19.74
C LEU A 123 -4.01 8.60 18.50
N ASP A 124 -4.58 9.79 18.42
CA ASP A 124 -5.24 10.24 17.19
C ASP A 124 -4.20 10.63 16.14
N VAL A 125 -3.76 9.65 15.36
CA VAL A 125 -2.73 9.83 14.34
C VAL A 125 -3.19 10.66 13.15
N LEU A 126 -4.50 10.75 12.88
CA LEU A 126 -5.02 11.64 11.84
C LEU A 126 -4.86 13.10 12.27
N LYS A 127 -5.15 13.40 13.54
CA LYS A 127 -4.94 14.72 14.17
C LYS A 127 -3.47 15.08 14.31
N LYS A 128 -2.64 14.13 14.77
CA LYS A 128 -1.19 14.30 14.89
C LYS A 128 -0.53 14.52 13.52
N GLY A 129 -1.03 13.85 12.49
CA GLY A 129 -0.51 13.95 11.13
C GLY A 129 0.79 13.16 10.92
N GLN A 130 1.13 12.88 9.65
CA GLN A 130 2.22 11.97 9.34
C GLN A 130 3.61 12.57 9.62
N LEU A 131 3.80 13.88 9.44
CA LEU A 131 5.08 14.55 9.73
C LEU A 131 5.54 14.31 11.17
N ALA A 132 4.64 14.49 12.14
CA ALA A 132 4.92 14.24 13.55
C ALA A 132 5.05 12.73 13.88
N CYS A 133 4.64 11.85 12.98
CA CYS A 133 4.81 10.39 13.12
C CYS A 133 6.05 9.86 12.40
N ALA A 134 6.82 10.71 11.70
CA ALA A 134 7.93 10.25 10.87
C ALA A 134 9.04 9.54 11.68
N THR A 135 9.34 10.03 12.89
CA THR A 135 10.27 9.36 13.83
C THR A 135 9.80 7.95 14.21
N GLU A 136 8.49 7.76 14.41
CA GLU A 136 7.89 6.46 14.73
C GLU A 136 7.93 5.50 13.53
N LEU A 137 7.74 6.04 12.32
CA LEU A 137 7.92 5.30 11.07
C LEU A 137 9.39 4.95 10.80
N GLY A 138 10.34 5.59 11.47
CA GLY A 138 11.78 5.38 11.31
C GLY A 138 12.43 6.21 10.20
N ASP A 139 11.72 7.22 9.67
CA ASP A 139 12.30 8.17 8.72
C ASP A 139 13.49 8.88 9.39
N PRO A 140 14.64 9.05 8.72
CA PRO A 140 15.76 9.77 9.31
C PRO A 140 15.41 11.23 9.62
N VAL A 141 15.54 11.63 10.88
CA VAL A 141 15.21 12.98 11.32
C VAL A 141 16.42 13.81 11.74
N GLU A 142 16.30 15.13 11.61
CA GLU A 142 17.15 16.14 12.23
C GLU A 142 16.27 17.08 13.03
N ASN A 143 16.51 17.20 14.33
CA ASN A 143 15.65 18.00 15.22
C ASN A 143 14.16 17.65 15.06
N GLU A 144 13.85 16.35 15.02
CA GLU A 144 12.49 15.80 14.84
C GLU A 144 11.82 16.09 13.48
N VAL A 145 12.56 16.66 12.52
CA VAL A 145 12.08 16.89 11.15
C VAL A 145 12.75 15.91 10.18
N PRO A 146 11.99 15.20 9.33
CA PRO A 146 12.58 14.27 8.35
C PRO A 146 13.51 14.97 7.36
N LYS A 147 14.75 14.48 7.26
CA LYS A 147 15.80 15.11 6.44
C LYS A 147 15.49 15.11 4.95
N GLU A 148 14.90 14.02 4.48
CA GLU A 148 14.77 13.74 3.04
C GLU A 148 13.38 14.04 2.48
N TRP A 149 12.43 14.43 3.34
CA TRP A 149 11.12 14.88 2.89
C TRP A 149 11.26 16.17 2.07
N ILE A 150 10.41 16.31 1.05
CA ILE A 150 10.30 17.55 0.27
C ILE A 150 9.62 18.64 1.10
N ASP A 151 9.84 19.89 0.71
CA ASP A 151 9.41 21.05 1.50
C ASP A 151 7.89 21.18 1.61
N GLU A 152 7.14 20.70 0.62
CA GLU A 152 5.68 20.67 0.63
C GLU A 152 5.13 19.78 1.76
N PHE A 153 5.72 18.61 1.98
CA PHE A 153 5.32 17.69 3.06
C PHE A 153 5.93 18.03 4.42
N LYS A 154 6.91 18.95 4.50
CA LYS A 154 7.47 19.46 5.76
C LYS A 154 6.80 20.76 6.19
N ASN A 155 6.94 21.79 5.35
CA ASN A 155 6.64 23.18 5.71
C ASN A 155 5.16 23.52 5.53
N GLN A 156 4.44 22.76 4.69
CA GLN A 156 3.02 22.97 4.41
C GLN A 156 2.15 21.80 4.89
N HIS A 157 2.71 20.86 5.66
CA HIS A 157 2.00 19.66 6.12
C HIS A 157 0.66 19.99 6.79
N ASP A 158 0.67 20.86 7.81
CA ASP A 158 -0.54 21.18 8.57
C ASP A 158 -1.51 22.10 7.82
N GLN A 159 -1.04 22.73 6.74
CA GLN A 159 -1.87 23.54 5.85
C GLN A 159 -2.60 22.69 4.81
N MET A 160 -2.18 21.44 4.62
CA MET A 160 -2.82 20.52 3.69
C MET A 160 -4.19 20.11 4.23
N HIS A 161 -5.23 20.35 3.45
CA HIS A 161 -6.60 20.00 3.81
C HIS A 161 -7.06 18.73 3.12
N GLY A 162 -6.53 18.40 1.94
CA GLY A 162 -6.91 17.16 1.28
C GLY A 162 -6.08 16.83 0.06
N VAL A 163 -6.46 15.72 -0.56
CA VAL A 163 -5.88 15.21 -1.79
C VAL A 163 -6.98 14.69 -2.70
N LEU A 164 -6.86 15.04 -3.98
CA LEU A 164 -7.67 14.48 -5.06
C LEU A 164 -6.84 13.45 -5.81
N LEU A 165 -7.42 12.27 -5.98
CA LEU A 165 -6.88 11.18 -6.77
C LEU A 165 -7.66 11.16 -8.08
N VAL A 166 -6.99 11.37 -9.22
CA VAL A 166 -7.60 11.25 -10.55
C VAL A 166 -6.88 10.15 -11.28
N ALA A 167 -7.56 9.06 -11.59
CA ALA A 167 -6.98 7.90 -12.25
C ALA A 167 -7.60 7.71 -13.64
N ALA A 168 -6.79 7.28 -14.61
CA ALA A 168 -7.25 7.08 -15.98
C ALA A 168 -6.56 5.91 -16.70
N ASP A 169 -7.13 5.53 -17.84
CA ASP A 169 -6.60 4.51 -18.75
C ASP A 169 -5.33 4.96 -19.52
N SER A 170 -5.12 6.27 -19.65
CA SER A 170 -4.02 6.87 -20.40
C SER A 170 -3.68 8.27 -19.89
N ASP A 171 -2.47 8.75 -20.20
CA ASP A 171 -2.05 10.11 -19.85
C ASP A 171 -2.91 11.18 -20.53
N THR A 172 -3.40 10.91 -21.75
CA THR A 172 -4.30 11.83 -22.47
C THR A 172 -5.66 11.95 -21.79
N THR A 173 -6.28 10.86 -21.35
CA THR A 173 -7.52 10.90 -20.57
C THR A 173 -7.28 11.61 -19.23
N LEU A 174 -6.17 11.29 -18.57
CA LEU A 174 -5.78 11.90 -17.29
C LEU A 174 -5.68 13.42 -17.39
N GLN A 175 -4.94 13.95 -18.38
CA GLN A 175 -4.78 15.39 -18.57
C GLN A 175 -6.11 16.12 -18.79
N LYS A 176 -7.04 15.50 -19.53
CA LYS A 176 -8.39 16.07 -19.74
C LYS A 176 -9.18 16.11 -18.45
N CYS A 177 -9.19 15.01 -17.70
CA CYS A 177 -9.89 14.93 -16.42
C CYS A 177 -9.29 15.90 -15.39
N ARG A 178 -7.96 15.96 -15.31
CA ARG A 178 -7.21 16.91 -14.48
C ARG A 178 -7.62 18.35 -14.79
N ALA A 179 -7.61 18.75 -16.06
CA ALA A 179 -7.99 20.11 -16.45
C ALA A 179 -9.45 20.43 -16.06
N ASP A 180 -10.36 19.48 -16.24
CA ASP A 180 -11.76 19.62 -15.83
C ASP A 180 -11.91 19.79 -14.30
N ILE A 181 -11.20 18.98 -13.50
CA ILE A 181 -11.20 19.08 -12.03
C ILE A 181 -10.54 20.38 -11.56
N GLU A 182 -9.39 20.75 -12.10
CA GLU A 182 -8.69 21.99 -11.75
C GLU A 182 -9.53 23.23 -12.06
N SER A 183 -10.29 23.21 -13.15
CA SER A 183 -11.22 24.30 -13.48
C SER A 183 -12.33 24.46 -12.43
N LYS A 184 -12.81 23.35 -11.84
CA LYS A 184 -13.83 23.35 -10.78
C LYS A 184 -13.27 23.80 -9.44
N LEU A 185 -12.03 23.39 -9.14
CA LEU A 185 -11.31 23.82 -7.94
C LEU A 185 -11.04 25.33 -7.98
N GLY A 186 -10.62 25.84 -9.13
CA GLY A 186 -10.43 27.26 -9.39
C GLY A 186 -9.65 27.99 -8.28
N ASN A 187 -10.10 29.20 -7.96
CA ASN A 187 -9.50 30.01 -6.90
C ASN A 187 -10.00 29.66 -5.49
N PHE A 188 -10.78 28.59 -5.31
CA PHE A 188 -11.29 28.17 -4.00
C PHE A 188 -10.28 27.34 -3.21
N VAL A 189 -9.26 26.83 -3.89
CA VAL A 189 -8.15 26.08 -3.28
C VAL A 189 -6.80 26.70 -3.63
N GLN A 190 -5.80 26.33 -2.85
CA GLN A 190 -4.40 26.45 -3.21
C GLN A 190 -3.86 25.04 -3.44
N VAL A 191 -3.33 24.77 -4.63
CA VAL A 191 -2.54 23.56 -4.86
C VAL A 191 -1.24 23.68 -4.08
N ILE A 192 -0.96 22.70 -3.21
CA ILE A 192 0.28 22.59 -2.45
C ILE A 192 1.31 21.80 -3.26
N TYR A 193 0.91 20.64 -3.75
CA TYR A 193 1.80 19.71 -4.44
C TYR A 193 1.01 18.86 -5.44
N LYS A 194 1.69 18.40 -6.49
CA LYS A 194 1.16 17.43 -7.45
C LYS A 194 2.19 16.32 -7.66
N LEU A 195 1.71 15.08 -7.63
CA LEU A 195 2.49 13.92 -8.03
C LEU A 195 1.71 13.16 -9.11
N GLN A 196 2.35 12.92 -10.25
CA GLN A 196 1.79 12.08 -11.30
C GLN A 196 2.47 10.71 -11.27
N GLY A 197 1.67 9.67 -11.09
CA GLY A 197 2.06 8.28 -11.24
C GLY A 197 1.70 7.74 -12.62
N GLN A 198 2.47 6.75 -13.07
CA GLN A 198 2.22 6.02 -14.30
C GLN A 198 2.67 4.56 -14.14
N THR A 199 1.90 3.63 -14.68
CA THR A 199 2.38 2.25 -14.85
C THR A 199 3.58 2.24 -15.80
N ARG A 200 4.60 1.45 -15.48
CA ARG A 200 5.81 1.32 -16.31
C ARG A 200 5.48 0.77 -17.72
N PRO A 201 6.34 0.97 -18.72
CA PRO A 201 6.05 0.54 -20.09
C PRO A 201 6.17 -0.97 -20.30
N GLY A 202 5.51 -1.48 -21.35
CA GLY A 202 5.71 -2.83 -21.88
C GLY A 202 5.40 -3.95 -20.88
N ILE A 203 6.33 -4.90 -20.74
CA ILE A 203 6.19 -6.06 -19.84
C ILE A 203 6.19 -5.65 -18.35
N ASN A 204 6.73 -4.47 -18.03
CA ASN A 204 6.85 -3.95 -16.67
C ASN A 204 5.59 -3.22 -16.19
N LYS A 205 4.51 -3.16 -16.98
CA LYS A 205 3.29 -2.39 -16.67
C LYS A 205 2.57 -2.69 -15.35
N ASP A 206 2.83 -3.85 -14.78
CA ASP A 206 2.29 -4.24 -13.48
C ASP A 206 3.43 -4.40 -12.43
N HIS A 207 4.61 -3.84 -12.69
CA HIS A 207 5.80 -3.92 -11.84
C HIS A 207 6.16 -2.54 -11.26
N GLU A 208 6.68 -2.52 -10.04
CA GLU A 208 7.33 -1.34 -9.43
C GLU A 208 8.74 -1.13 -10.01
N HIS A 209 9.47 -0.09 -9.58
CA HIS A 209 10.70 0.32 -10.27
C HIS A 209 11.92 -0.59 -10.05
N PHE A 210 11.99 -1.38 -8.97
CA PHE A 210 13.01 -2.43 -8.85
C PHE A 210 12.74 -3.60 -9.82
N GLY A 211 11.52 -3.74 -10.34
CA GLY A 211 11.15 -4.72 -11.35
C GLY A 211 10.31 -5.88 -10.85
N TRP A 212 9.61 -5.75 -9.72
CA TRP A 212 8.72 -6.76 -9.15
C TRP A 212 7.25 -6.47 -9.46
N LYS A 213 6.52 -7.51 -9.87
CA LYS A 213 5.08 -7.46 -10.07
C LYS A 213 4.40 -7.12 -8.74
N ASP A 214 3.63 -6.03 -8.73
CA ASP A 214 2.94 -5.53 -7.54
C ASP A 214 1.41 -5.70 -7.66
N GLY A 215 0.69 -5.48 -6.55
CA GLY A 215 -0.75 -5.63 -6.46
C GLY A 215 -1.23 -7.09 -6.44
N VAL A 216 -0.34 -8.03 -6.09
CA VAL A 216 -0.66 -9.47 -6.06
C VAL A 216 -1.50 -9.87 -4.85
N SER A 217 -1.12 -9.44 -3.64
CA SER A 217 -1.78 -9.85 -2.39
C SER A 217 -2.44 -8.64 -1.72
N ASN A 218 -3.77 -8.70 -1.58
CA ASN A 218 -4.63 -7.80 -0.81
C ASN A 218 -5.63 -8.65 -0.02
N PRO A 219 -6.14 -8.18 1.14
CA PRO A 219 -7.05 -8.95 1.96
C PRO A 219 -8.41 -9.19 1.27
N TRP A 220 -9.06 -10.29 1.63
CA TRP A 220 -10.44 -10.60 1.29
C TRP A 220 -11.35 -10.11 2.43
N LEU A 221 -12.35 -9.28 2.13
CA LEU A 221 -13.22 -8.69 3.15
C LEU A 221 -14.48 -9.54 3.34
N LYS A 222 -14.70 -10.06 4.55
CA LYS A 222 -15.87 -10.89 4.88
C LYS A 222 -17.19 -10.14 4.62
N GLY A 223 -18.11 -10.84 3.96
CA GLY A 223 -19.46 -10.32 3.65
C GLY A 223 -19.50 -9.24 2.57
N VAL A 224 -18.38 -8.84 1.97
CA VAL A 224 -18.35 -7.77 0.95
C VAL A 224 -18.56 -8.33 -0.47
N PHE A 225 -17.93 -9.47 -0.79
CA PHE A 225 -17.97 -10.06 -2.13
C PHE A 225 -18.43 -11.54 -2.09
N CYS A 226 -18.95 -12.07 -3.22
CA CYS A 226 -19.33 -13.49 -3.38
C CYS A 226 -18.08 -14.39 -3.12
N GLU A 227 -18.12 -15.28 -2.12
CA GLU A 227 -16.98 -16.12 -1.70
C GLU A 227 -16.33 -16.92 -2.85
N CYS A 228 -17.09 -17.28 -3.88
CA CYS A 228 -16.54 -17.96 -5.06
C CYS A 228 -15.50 -17.14 -5.83
N ARG A 229 -15.30 -15.86 -5.48
CA ARG A 229 -14.28 -14.96 -6.06
C ARG A 229 -13.01 -14.88 -5.22
N LYS A 230 -13.00 -15.42 -4.00
CA LYS A 230 -11.83 -15.43 -3.14
C LYS A 230 -10.76 -16.32 -3.79
N PHE A 231 -9.54 -15.79 -3.92
CA PHE A 231 -8.43 -16.58 -4.42
C PHE A 231 -7.87 -17.49 -3.32
N PRO A 232 -7.38 -18.70 -3.65
CA PRO A 232 -6.65 -19.54 -2.71
C PRO A 232 -5.46 -18.79 -2.06
N GLY A 233 -5.25 -19.01 -0.77
CA GLY A 233 -4.24 -18.33 0.04
C GLY A 233 -4.47 -16.83 0.30
N GLN A 234 -5.59 -16.25 -0.17
CA GLN A 234 -5.94 -14.86 0.16
C GLN A 234 -6.40 -14.77 1.62
N MET A 235 -5.67 -13.99 2.43
CA MET A 235 -6.01 -13.73 3.82
C MET A 235 -7.39 -13.08 3.90
N GLU A 236 -8.25 -13.65 4.73
CA GLU A 236 -9.60 -13.16 4.96
C GLU A 236 -9.66 -12.35 6.24
N VAL A 237 -10.36 -11.22 6.17
CA VAL A 237 -10.43 -10.27 7.26
C VAL A 237 -11.84 -9.74 7.51
N GLU A 238 -12.09 -9.31 8.75
CA GLU A 238 -13.27 -8.51 9.02
C GLU A 238 -13.24 -7.23 8.17
N ARG A 239 -14.36 -6.88 7.56
CA ARG A 239 -14.46 -5.68 6.70
C ARG A 239 -14.21 -4.38 7.49
N GLY A 240 -14.46 -4.39 8.80
CA GLY A 240 -14.14 -3.29 9.70
C GLY A 240 -12.65 -3.02 9.84
N ASN A 241 -11.77 -3.89 9.35
CA ASN A 241 -10.33 -3.58 9.34
C ASN A 241 -9.99 -2.57 8.23
N ILE A 242 -10.86 -2.41 7.23
CA ILE A 242 -10.71 -1.47 6.12
C ILE A 242 -11.76 -0.37 6.17
N LEU A 243 -13.02 -0.70 6.47
CA LEU A 243 -14.15 0.24 6.45
C LEU A 243 -14.57 0.62 7.87
N VAL A 244 -14.56 1.92 8.17
CA VAL A 244 -15.03 2.45 9.46
C VAL A 244 -16.50 2.13 9.68
N GLY A 245 -16.89 1.82 10.92
CA GLY A 245 -18.28 1.61 11.30
C GLY A 245 -18.83 0.19 11.05
N HIS A 246 -17.97 -0.79 10.81
CA HIS A 246 -18.31 -2.21 10.56
C HIS A 246 -17.72 -3.16 11.62
N PRO A 247 -18.17 -4.43 11.71
CA PRO A 247 -17.55 -5.44 12.57
C PRO A 247 -16.03 -5.53 12.35
N GLY A 248 -15.26 -5.57 13.43
CA GLY A 248 -13.80 -5.40 13.43
C GLY A 248 -13.31 -3.95 13.68
N ASP A 249 -14.12 -2.92 13.38
CA ASP A 249 -13.87 -1.53 13.79
C ASP A 249 -14.67 -1.13 15.02
N ASN A 250 -15.95 -1.54 15.05
CA ASN A 250 -16.91 -1.20 16.11
C ASN A 250 -16.67 -1.95 17.44
N ASP A 251 -15.74 -2.90 17.44
CA ASP A 251 -15.41 -3.73 18.61
C ASP A 251 -14.24 -3.15 19.43
N ARG A 252 -13.85 -1.89 19.15
CA ARG A 252 -12.88 -1.15 19.97
C ARG A 252 -13.50 -0.81 21.30
N VAL A 253 -13.13 -1.60 22.28
CA VAL A 253 -13.40 -1.36 23.69
C VAL A 253 -12.16 -0.77 24.36
N ASP A 254 -12.38 0.11 25.32
CA ASP A 254 -11.33 0.55 26.23
C ASP A 254 -11.02 -0.49 27.32
N GLU A 255 -10.13 -0.14 28.26
CA GLU A 255 -9.84 -0.96 29.44
C GLU A 255 -11.06 -1.17 30.36
N ALA A 256 -12.17 -0.45 30.14
CA ALA A 256 -13.42 -0.50 30.89
C ALA A 256 -14.60 -1.09 30.08
N ASP A 257 -14.32 -1.76 28.95
CA ASP A 257 -15.30 -2.35 28.02
C ASP A 257 -16.28 -1.35 27.36
N ALA A 258 -15.99 -0.05 27.37
CA ALA A 258 -16.79 0.97 26.71
C ALA A 258 -16.56 0.96 25.20
N VAL A 259 -17.62 0.69 24.44
CA VAL A 259 -17.61 0.81 22.97
C VAL A 259 -17.59 2.27 22.59
N PHE A 260 -16.60 2.67 21.79
CA PHE A 260 -16.54 4.00 21.21
C PHE A 260 -17.18 4.02 19.82
N PRO A 261 -18.45 4.46 19.69
CA PRO A 261 -19.09 4.50 18.39
C PRO A 261 -18.38 5.52 17.51
N ARG A 262 -18.04 5.10 16.29
CA ARG A 262 -17.66 6.02 15.22
C ARG A 262 -18.87 6.89 14.86
N PRO A 263 -18.67 8.15 14.45
CA PRO A 263 -19.79 8.99 14.09
C PRO A 263 -20.46 8.49 12.80
N ASP A 264 -21.77 8.64 12.69
CA ASP A 264 -22.55 8.09 11.57
C ASP A 264 -22.05 8.58 10.20
N TRP A 265 -21.50 9.78 10.13
CA TRP A 265 -20.95 10.35 8.89
C TRP A 265 -19.66 9.65 8.43
N ALA A 266 -19.00 8.88 9.29
CA ALA A 266 -17.74 8.20 8.96
C ALA A 266 -17.94 6.74 8.52
N LYS A 267 -19.11 6.14 8.77
CA LYS A 267 -19.40 4.75 8.37
C LYS A 267 -19.23 4.57 6.86
N ASN A 268 -18.62 3.47 6.42
CA ASN A 268 -18.19 3.21 5.03
C ASN A 268 -17.00 4.06 4.53
N GLY A 269 -16.49 4.98 5.35
CA GLY A 269 -15.22 5.65 5.08
C GLY A 269 -14.01 4.78 5.44
N SER A 270 -12.82 5.27 5.11
CA SER A 270 -11.54 4.62 5.42
C SER A 270 -10.47 5.66 5.67
N TYR A 271 -9.52 5.36 6.55
CA TYR A 271 -8.28 6.13 6.61
C TYR A 271 -7.40 5.77 5.42
N MET A 272 -6.63 6.74 4.94
CA MET A 272 -5.66 6.60 3.86
C MET A 272 -4.29 7.06 4.33
N ALA A 273 -3.29 6.19 4.24
CA ALA A 273 -1.89 6.56 4.37
C ALA A 273 -1.29 6.75 2.97
N PHE A 274 -0.80 7.96 2.70
CA PHE A 274 -0.02 8.24 1.50
C PHE A 274 1.46 8.35 1.85
N ARG A 275 2.33 7.78 1.01
CA ARG A 275 3.78 7.92 1.10
C ARG A 275 4.38 8.08 -0.30
N GLN A 276 5.23 9.07 -0.48
CA GLN A 276 6.07 9.19 -1.67
C GLN A 276 7.41 8.52 -1.38
N TYR A 277 7.64 7.38 -2.00
CA TYR A 277 8.85 6.60 -1.84
C TYR A 277 9.72 6.70 -3.10
N ASP A 278 10.85 7.39 -2.99
CA ASP A 278 11.92 7.32 -4.00
C ASP A 278 12.60 5.95 -3.92
N GLN A 279 12.90 5.36 -5.07
CA GLN A 279 13.55 4.06 -5.21
C GLN A 279 14.91 4.23 -5.89
N LEU A 280 15.96 3.80 -5.19
CA LEU A 280 17.34 3.81 -5.65
C LEU A 280 17.64 2.54 -6.48
N VAL A 281 17.06 2.51 -7.69
CA VAL A 281 17.02 1.30 -8.54
C VAL A 281 18.41 0.81 -8.97
N PRO A 282 19.30 1.67 -9.51
CA PRO A 282 20.65 1.24 -9.87
C PRO A 282 21.44 0.71 -8.66
N GLU A 283 21.27 1.34 -7.49
CA GLU A 283 21.92 0.94 -6.24
C GLU A 283 21.43 -0.43 -5.77
N PHE A 284 20.13 -0.70 -5.83
CA PHE A 284 19.55 -2.01 -5.50
C PHE A 284 20.10 -3.12 -6.41
N HIS A 285 20.10 -2.90 -7.72
CA HIS A 285 20.62 -3.90 -8.67
C HIS A 285 22.12 -4.09 -8.55
N LYS A 286 22.89 -3.02 -8.31
CA LYS A 286 24.32 -3.14 -8.02
C LYS A 286 24.57 -3.95 -6.76
N TRP A 287 23.84 -3.66 -5.67
CA TRP A 287 24.02 -4.36 -4.41
C TRP A 287 23.70 -5.85 -4.54
N THR A 288 22.62 -6.20 -5.22
CA THR A 288 22.25 -7.62 -5.45
C THR A 288 23.24 -8.35 -6.35
N ALA A 289 23.82 -7.67 -7.34
CA ALA A 289 24.89 -8.22 -8.18
C ALA A 289 26.21 -8.43 -7.41
N ASP A 290 26.56 -7.53 -6.50
CA ASP A 290 27.75 -7.62 -5.65
C ASP A 290 27.59 -8.68 -4.55
N ASN A 291 26.35 -8.94 -4.11
CA ASN A 291 26.00 -9.92 -3.08
C ASN A 291 25.30 -11.16 -3.65
N ALA A 292 25.57 -11.50 -4.91
CA ALA A 292 25.00 -12.66 -5.58
C ALA A 292 25.23 -13.96 -4.80
N ILE A 293 24.21 -14.80 -4.70
CA ILE A 293 24.34 -16.13 -4.07
C ILE A 293 25.26 -16.98 -4.93
N LYS A 294 26.24 -17.63 -4.30
CA LYS A 294 27.15 -18.56 -4.98
C LYS A 294 26.38 -19.84 -5.32
N LEU A 295 26.11 -20.04 -6.60
CA LEU A 295 25.44 -21.21 -7.12
C LEU A 295 26.47 -22.17 -7.74
N ASN A 296 26.18 -23.47 -7.69
CA ASN A 296 26.96 -24.51 -8.37
C ASN A 296 26.01 -25.38 -9.20
N ILE A 297 25.71 -24.92 -10.42
CA ILE A 297 24.80 -25.60 -11.34
C ILE A 297 25.62 -26.11 -12.54
N PRO A 298 25.72 -27.44 -12.75
CA PRO A 298 26.46 -27.99 -13.87
C PRO A 298 26.01 -27.43 -15.22
N GLY A 299 26.96 -27.09 -16.09
CA GLY A 299 26.70 -26.61 -17.45
C GLY A 299 26.44 -25.11 -17.58
N MET A 300 26.49 -24.33 -16.49
CA MET A 300 26.41 -22.86 -16.53
C MET A 300 27.79 -22.20 -16.44
N SER A 301 27.98 -21.08 -17.17
CA SER A 301 29.18 -20.26 -17.05
C SER A 301 29.21 -19.49 -15.72
N PRO A 302 30.39 -19.01 -15.27
CA PRO A 302 30.49 -18.16 -14.08
C PRO A 302 29.58 -16.92 -14.12
N GLU A 303 29.40 -16.32 -15.29
CA GLU A 303 28.56 -15.15 -15.51
C GLU A 303 27.08 -15.50 -15.34
N GLN A 304 26.64 -16.62 -15.92
CA GLN A 304 25.26 -17.10 -15.77
C GLN A 304 24.95 -17.46 -14.31
N LEU A 305 25.90 -18.09 -13.61
CA LEU A 305 25.77 -18.40 -12.19
C LEU A 305 25.67 -17.12 -11.34
N LYS A 306 26.47 -16.09 -11.66
CA LYS A 306 26.42 -14.79 -10.98
C LYS A 306 25.09 -14.08 -11.22
N GLU A 307 24.60 -14.05 -12.46
CA GLU A 307 23.31 -13.45 -12.81
C GLU A 307 22.14 -14.15 -12.08
N LYS A 308 22.10 -15.49 -12.14
CA LYS A 308 21.08 -16.28 -11.43
C LYS A 308 21.19 -16.12 -9.92
N GLY A 309 22.41 -16.03 -9.38
CA GLY A 309 22.66 -15.78 -7.96
C GLY A 309 22.21 -14.39 -7.51
N ALA A 310 22.38 -13.36 -8.33
CA ALA A 310 21.90 -12.01 -8.07
C ALA A 310 20.36 -11.95 -8.11
N ALA A 311 19.75 -12.61 -9.09
CA ALA A 311 18.30 -12.72 -9.20
C ALA A 311 17.69 -13.44 -7.99
N LEU A 312 18.29 -14.55 -7.54
CA LEU A 312 17.84 -15.26 -6.34
C LEU A 312 18.03 -14.40 -5.08
N ARG A 313 19.16 -13.69 -4.95
CA ARG A 313 19.39 -12.76 -3.84
C ARG A 313 18.28 -11.71 -3.79
N ALA A 314 17.98 -11.08 -4.91
CA ALA A 314 16.94 -10.06 -4.97
C ALA A 314 15.55 -10.65 -4.65
N ALA A 315 15.25 -11.85 -5.17
CA ALA A 315 14.02 -12.55 -4.86
C ALA A 315 13.89 -12.88 -3.36
N GLN A 316 14.99 -13.22 -2.69
CA GLN A 316 15.04 -13.44 -1.23
C GLN A 316 14.75 -12.18 -0.43
N LEU A 317 15.21 -11.01 -0.88
CA LEU A 317 14.88 -9.75 -0.22
C LEU A 317 13.37 -9.44 -0.30
N VAL A 318 12.75 -9.74 -1.44
CA VAL A 318 11.31 -9.44 -1.64
C VAL A 318 10.41 -10.56 -1.08
N GLY A 319 10.84 -11.81 -1.16
CA GLY A 319 10.04 -13.03 -0.92
C GLY A 319 9.28 -13.52 -2.17
N ARG A 320 9.51 -12.90 -3.32
CA ARG A 320 8.98 -13.29 -4.64
C ARG A 320 10.04 -13.08 -5.72
N TRP A 321 9.95 -13.83 -6.79
CA TRP A 321 10.64 -13.50 -8.05
C TRP A 321 10.02 -12.27 -8.70
N PRO A 322 10.75 -11.56 -9.60
CA PRO A 322 10.24 -10.41 -10.33
C PRO A 322 8.87 -10.62 -10.98
N SER A 323 8.60 -11.80 -11.55
CA SER A 323 7.29 -12.12 -12.16
C SER A 323 6.12 -12.22 -11.17
N GLY A 324 6.42 -12.30 -9.87
CA GLY A 324 5.47 -12.48 -8.77
C GLY A 324 5.39 -13.90 -8.21
N THR A 325 6.13 -14.87 -8.76
CA THR A 325 6.22 -16.23 -8.20
C THR A 325 6.73 -16.17 -6.76
N PRO A 326 5.98 -16.67 -5.74
CA PRO A 326 6.45 -16.65 -4.37
C PRO A 326 7.59 -17.66 -4.14
N LEU A 327 8.60 -17.25 -3.37
CA LEU A 327 9.72 -18.14 -3.02
C LEU A 327 9.26 -19.39 -2.27
N GLU A 328 8.21 -19.28 -1.47
CA GLU A 328 7.63 -20.39 -0.73
C GLU A 328 7.20 -21.56 -1.64
N LEU A 329 6.76 -21.26 -2.87
CA LEU A 329 6.34 -22.28 -3.84
C LEU A 329 7.44 -22.63 -4.86
N SER A 330 8.42 -21.76 -5.07
CA SER A 330 9.50 -21.95 -6.04
C SER A 330 10.80 -21.29 -5.55
N PRO A 331 11.51 -21.93 -4.61
CA PRO A 331 12.61 -21.30 -3.87
C PRO A 331 13.91 -21.14 -4.68
N HIS A 332 14.03 -21.78 -5.84
CA HIS A 332 15.28 -21.84 -6.60
C HIS A 332 15.21 -21.22 -8.00
N GLU A 333 14.01 -20.98 -8.52
CA GLU A 333 13.82 -20.36 -9.83
C GLU A 333 12.43 -19.73 -9.99
N ASP A 334 12.34 -18.78 -10.91
CA ASP A 334 11.07 -18.19 -11.29
C ASP A 334 10.21 -19.19 -12.09
N ASN A 335 8.90 -19.19 -11.85
CA ASN A 335 7.98 -20.15 -12.43
C ASN A 335 6.74 -19.47 -13.05
N PRO A 336 6.76 -19.20 -14.36
CA PRO A 336 5.64 -18.60 -15.08
C PRO A 336 4.31 -19.35 -14.98
N SER A 337 4.32 -20.66 -14.71
CA SER A 337 3.08 -21.44 -14.51
C SER A 337 2.36 -21.08 -13.20
N ILE A 338 3.09 -20.51 -12.24
CA ILE A 338 2.58 -19.97 -10.98
C ILE A 338 2.22 -18.49 -11.18
N SER A 339 3.16 -17.66 -11.63
CA SER A 339 2.95 -16.20 -11.70
C SER A 339 1.91 -15.73 -12.73
N ASN A 340 1.59 -16.56 -13.73
CA ASN A 340 0.50 -16.30 -14.68
C ASN A 340 -0.85 -16.88 -14.24
N ASN A 341 -0.92 -17.58 -13.11
CA ASN A 341 -2.13 -18.22 -12.62
C ASN A 341 -2.63 -17.56 -11.31
N PRO A 342 -3.73 -16.77 -11.35
CA PRO A 342 -4.30 -16.12 -10.17
C PRO A 342 -4.65 -17.08 -9.03
N SER A 343 -4.99 -18.34 -9.34
CA SER A 343 -5.32 -19.36 -8.34
C SER A 343 -4.09 -20.00 -7.68
N LYS A 344 -2.88 -19.67 -8.12
CA LYS A 344 -1.62 -20.24 -7.58
C LYS A 344 -0.66 -19.19 -7.03
N ILE A 345 -0.57 -18.02 -7.66
CA ILE A 345 0.44 -17.00 -7.34
C ILE A 345 0.41 -16.52 -5.88
N ASN A 346 -0.71 -16.70 -5.17
CA ASN A 346 -0.82 -16.37 -3.75
C ASN A 346 -1.21 -17.55 -2.84
N ASP A 347 -1.34 -18.75 -3.41
CA ASP A 347 -1.82 -19.95 -2.74
C ASP A 347 -0.72 -20.63 -1.92
N PHE A 348 -0.35 -20.00 -0.81
CA PHE A 348 0.63 -20.55 0.12
C PHE A 348 0.37 -20.04 1.52
N VAL A 349 0.97 -20.71 2.49
CA VAL A 349 1.32 -20.14 3.79
C VAL A 349 2.80 -20.40 3.98
N PHE A 350 3.48 -19.61 4.82
CA PHE A 350 4.87 -19.93 5.13
C PHE A 350 4.94 -21.20 5.98
N GLU A 351 6.03 -21.95 5.87
CA GLU A 351 6.31 -22.99 6.84
C GLU A 351 6.76 -22.37 8.17
N LEU A 352 6.03 -22.72 9.25
CA LEU A 352 6.30 -22.22 10.60
C LEU A 352 7.73 -22.54 11.00
N GLN A 353 8.44 -21.55 11.53
CA GLN A 353 9.80 -21.70 12.04
C GLN A 353 10.82 -22.13 10.96
N ASP A 354 10.45 -22.09 9.68
CA ASP A 354 11.31 -22.45 8.55
C ASP A 354 11.57 -21.23 7.66
N GLN A 355 12.83 -20.86 7.49
CA GLN A 355 13.26 -19.80 6.58
C GLN A 355 14.00 -20.30 5.34
N THR A 356 14.18 -21.62 5.18
CA THR A 356 15.00 -22.25 4.12
C THR A 356 14.53 -21.88 2.72
N LYS A 357 13.21 -21.73 2.52
CA LYS A 357 12.60 -21.30 1.24
C LYS A 357 12.52 -19.79 1.12
N CYS A 358 12.03 -19.12 2.16
CA CYS A 358 11.79 -17.69 2.19
C CYS A 358 12.33 -17.09 3.49
N PRO A 359 13.29 -16.14 3.45
CA PRO A 359 13.81 -15.53 4.67
C PRO A 359 12.71 -14.91 5.53
N PHE A 360 12.81 -15.01 6.87
CA PHE A 360 11.89 -14.31 7.79
C PHE A 360 11.86 -12.79 7.58
N SER A 361 12.99 -12.25 7.14
CA SER A 361 13.20 -10.83 6.84
C SER A 361 12.63 -10.39 5.50
N ALA A 362 12.22 -11.32 4.62
CA ALA A 362 11.75 -11.01 3.28
C ALA A 362 10.54 -10.06 3.35
N HIS A 363 10.49 -9.08 2.45
CA HIS A 363 9.50 -8.01 2.50
C HIS A 363 8.06 -8.53 2.67
N ILE A 364 7.61 -9.47 1.82
CA ILE A 364 6.24 -9.99 1.89
C ILE A 364 5.95 -10.82 3.15
N ARG A 365 6.98 -11.34 3.83
CA ARG A 365 6.87 -12.13 5.07
C ARG A 365 6.84 -11.20 6.29
N LYS A 366 7.56 -10.08 6.24
CA LYS A 366 7.47 -9.00 7.23
C LYS A 366 6.09 -8.32 7.22
N VAL A 367 5.61 -7.88 6.05
CA VAL A 367 4.36 -7.08 5.97
C VAL A 367 3.08 -7.93 5.94
N ASN A 368 3.22 -9.25 5.80
CA ASN A 368 2.13 -10.21 5.94
C ASN A 368 2.71 -11.56 6.41
N PRO A 369 2.87 -11.78 7.73
CA PRO A 369 3.52 -12.96 8.30
C PRO A 369 2.76 -14.26 8.09
N ARG A 370 1.50 -14.21 7.59
CA ARG A 370 0.61 -15.36 7.47
C ARG A 370 0.56 -16.17 8.77
N VAL A 371 1.10 -17.38 8.77
CA VAL A 371 1.06 -18.29 9.92
C VAL A 371 2.14 -18.00 10.97
N ASP A 372 3.25 -17.33 10.64
CA ASP A 372 4.36 -17.11 11.59
C ASP A 372 3.94 -16.37 12.85
N HIS A 373 2.82 -15.63 12.78
CA HIS A 373 2.29 -14.88 13.89
C HIS A 373 1.64 -15.73 14.98
N ALA A 374 1.21 -16.96 14.66
CA ALA A 374 0.55 -17.88 15.60
C ALA A 374 1.50 -18.46 16.68
N SER A 375 2.77 -18.04 16.69
CA SER A 375 3.83 -18.62 17.53
C SER A 375 3.85 -18.07 18.97
N SER A 376 3.05 -17.05 19.31
CA SER A 376 2.84 -16.64 20.71
C SER A 376 1.88 -17.61 21.38
N GLY A 377 2.42 -18.67 21.98
CA GLY A 377 1.67 -19.79 22.53
C GLY A 377 0.50 -19.41 23.43
N ASN A 378 -0.72 -19.63 22.91
CA ASN A 378 -1.95 -20.05 23.59
C ASN A 378 -3.22 -19.84 22.74
N ASP A 379 -3.10 -19.21 21.56
CA ASP A 379 -4.24 -19.03 20.67
C ASP A 379 -4.54 -20.33 19.92
N LYS A 380 -5.50 -21.10 20.45
CA LYS A 380 -6.14 -22.23 19.76
C LYS A 380 -7.03 -21.78 18.58
N GLU A 381 -7.09 -20.49 18.31
CA GLU A 381 -7.83 -19.90 17.20
C GLU A 381 -6.83 -19.40 16.14
N PRO A 382 -6.72 -20.07 14.98
CA PRO A 382 -5.72 -19.71 13.96
C PRO A 382 -5.94 -18.33 13.27
N PHE A 383 -6.82 -17.46 13.79
CA PHE A 383 -7.35 -16.29 13.06
C PHE A 383 -7.69 -15.05 13.91
N THR A 384 -7.08 -14.84 15.09
CA THR A 384 -7.25 -13.58 15.87
C THR A 384 -6.37 -12.41 15.40
N PHE A 385 -5.74 -12.52 14.22
CA PHE A 385 -4.98 -11.43 13.59
C PHE A 385 -5.73 -10.82 12.44
N ASN A 386 -6.62 -9.89 12.79
CA ASN A 386 -7.50 -9.28 11.80
C ASN A 386 -7.11 -7.83 11.47
N SER A 387 -6.80 -7.01 12.48
CA SER A 387 -6.73 -5.55 12.30
C SER A 387 -5.52 -5.01 11.54
N ASN A 388 -4.44 -5.78 11.36
CA ASN A 388 -3.19 -5.25 10.78
C ASN A 388 -3.15 -5.29 9.24
N ASN A 389 -4.29 -5.51 8.60
CA ASN A 389 -4.38 -5.62 7.15
C ASN A 389 -4.66 -4.27 6.50
N ILE A 390 -4.08 -4.06 5.32
CA ILE A 390 -4.27 -2.87 4.51
C ILE A 390 -4.68 -3.26 3.09
N VAL A 391 -5.48 -2.42 2.43
CA VAL A 391 -5.68 -2.50 0.98
C VAL A 391 -4.71 -1.53 0.31
N ARG A 392 -3.81 -2.02 -0.53
CA ARG A 392 -2.81 -1.20 -1.24
C ARG A 392 -3.30 -0.80 -2.62
N ALA A 393 -3.21 0.49 -2.94
CA ALA A 393 -3.67 1.08 -4.19
C ALA A 393 -2.63 1.99 -4.85
N GLY A 394 -1.34 1.80 -4.54
CA GLY A 394 -0.26 2.63 -5.07
C GLY A 394 -0.02 2.50 -6.58
N ILE A 395 0.83 3.40 -7.09
CA ILE A 395 1.25 3.45 -8.49
C ILE A 395 2.72 3.92 -8.59
N ALA A 396 3.48 3.41 -9.55
CA ALA A 396 4.84 3.89 -9.80
C ALA A 396 4.83 5.35 -10.27
N TYR A 397 5.90 6.11 -10.03
CA TYR A 397 6.10 7.46 -10.56
C TYR A 397 7.53 7.68 -11.02
N GLY A 398 7.72 8.66 -11.91
CA GLY A 398 9.02 9.02 -12.46
C GLY A 398 9.41 8.20 -13.69
N PRO A 399 10.51 8.56 -14.36
CA PRO A 399 10.93 7.94 -15.60
C PRO A 399 11.58 6.57 -15.36
N GLU A 400 11.71 5.78 -16.44
CA GLU A 400 12.63 4.64 -16.48
C GLU A 400 14.09 5.08 -16.27
N LEU A 401 15.01 4.12 -16.13
CA LEU A 401 16.43 4.42 -16.03
C LEU A 401 17.00 4.94 -17.35
N GLU A 402 17.69 6.07 -17.27
CA GLU A 402 18.49 6.59 -18.38
C GLU A 402 19.77 5.76 -18.59
N PRO A 403 20.40 5.81 -19.78
CA PRO A 403 21.63 5.07 -20.06
C PRO A 403 22.74 5.29 -19.02
N GLU A 404 22.92 6.53 -18.56
CA GLU A 404 23.95 6.91 -17.60
C GLU A 404 23.72 6.27 -16.23
N GLU A 405 22.47 6.14 -15.79
CA GLU A 405 22.10 5.49 -14.52
C GLU A 405 22.34 3.99 -14.59
N LYS A 406 22.04 3.36 -15.73
CA LYS A 406 22.30 1.93 -15.98
C LYS A 406 23.80 1.61 -15.95
N SER A 407 24.63 2.45 -16.57
CA SER A 407 26.08 2.24 -16.58
C SER A 407 26.76 2.67 -15.27
N GLY A 408 26.27 3.74 -14.66
CA GLY A 408 26.88 4.39 -13.50
C GLY A 408 26.50 3.77 -12.16
N SER A 409 25.48 2.89 -12.14
CA SER A 409 24.96 2.27 -10.91
C SER A 409 24.57 3.28 -9.82
N LYS A 410 24.10 4.46 -10.24
CA LYS A 410 23.71 5.56 -9.34
C LYS A 410 22.44 6.23 -9.85
N THR A 411 21.53 6.51 -8.94
CA THR A 411 20.30 7.26 -9.20
C THR A 411 20.60 8.73 -9.46
N LEU A 412 20.05 9.25 -10.55
CA LEU A 412 20.15 10.66 -10.97
C LEU A 412 18.78 11.35 -11.08
N ARG A 413 17.70 10.58 -11.18
CA ARG A 413 16.32 11.07 -11.30
C ARG A 413 15.44 10.46 -10.22
N SER A 414 14.54 11.27 -9.65
CA SER A 414 13.52 10.80 -8.71
C SER A 414 12.51 9.91 -9.44
N ARG A 415 12.29 8.74 -8.88
CA ARG A 415 11.35 7.71 -9.33
C ARG A 415 11.02 6.80 -8.17
N GLY A 416 9.88 6.13 -8.22
CA GLY A 416 9.56 5.13 -7.22
C GLY A 416 8.07 4.89 -7.10
N LEU A 417 7.56 4.87 -5.88
CA LEU A 417 6.18 4.47 -5.60
C LEU A 417 5.40 5.60 -4.90
N ALA A 418 4.29 6.01 -5.51
CA ALA A 418 3.23 6.76 -4.84
C ALA A 418 2.40 5.72 -4.08
N PHE A 419 2.81 5.41 -2.86
CA PHE A 419 2.19 4.39 -2.04
C PHE A 419 0.90 4.92 -1.41
N VAL A 420 -0.15 4.12 -1.52
CA VAL A 420 -1.47 4.37 -0.95
C VAL A 420 -1.93 3.11 -0.24
N ALA A 421 -2.35 3.25 1.02
CA ALA A 421 -2.92 2.17 1.81
C ALA A 421 -4.20 2.62 2.50
N TYR A 422 -5.22 1.77 2.44
CA TYR A 422 -6.52 1.94 3.09
C TYR A 422 -6.69 0.98 4.26
N GLN A 423 -7.22 1.50 5.37
CA GLN A 423 -7.47 0.81 6.63
C GLN A 423 -8.47 1.62 7.48
N SER A 424 -9.17 1.00 8.42
CA SER A 424 -9.99 1.70 9.42
C SER A 424 -9.17 2.23 10.60
N ASP A 425 -7.92 1.79 10.73
CA ASP A 425 -6.95 2.24 11.71
C ASP A 425 -5.55 2.38 11.11
N ILE A 426 -5.00 3.58 11.09
CA ILE A 426 -3.62 3.78 10.63
C ILE A 426 -2.62 3.15 11.61
N ILE A 427 -2.89 3.19 12.92
CA ILE A 427 -2.02 2.61 13.94
C ILE A 427 -1.93 1.11 13.71
N GLN A 428 -3.07 0.42 13.66
CA GLN A 428 -3.08 -1.04 13.49
C GLN A 428 -2.65 -1.47 12.08
N GLY A 429 -2.94 -0.69 11.04
CA GLY A 429 -2.58 -1.02 9.65
C GLY A 429 -1.15 -0.57 9.30
N PHE A 430 -1.06 0.54 8.57
CA PHE A 430 0.19 1.03 7.99
C PHE A 430 1.31 1.25 9.01
N GLN A 431 1.03 1.92 10.14
CA GLN A 431 2.08 2.18 11.14
C GLN A 431 2.58 0.91 11.79
N PHE A 432 1.69 -0.02 12.17
CA PHE A 432 2.11 -1.29 12.75
C PHE A 432 2.99 -2.09 11.80
N GLN A 433 2.59 -2.23 10.53
CA GLN A 433 3.40 -2.93 9.53
C GLN A 433 4.79 -2.30 9.37
N GLN A 434 4.89 -0.97 9.41
CA GLN A 434 6.17 -0.28 9.32
C GLN A 434 7.00 -0.42 10.62
N SER A 435 6.45 -0.01 11.76
CA SER A 435 7.20 0.16 13.02
C SER A 435 7.40 -1.16 13.77
N SER A 436 6.38 -2.00 13.82
CA SER A 436 6.36 -3.21 14.66
C SER A 436 6.83 -4.46 13.92
N TRP A 437 6.76 -4.44 12.58
CA TRP A 437 7.22 -5.55 11.74
C TRP A 437 8.46 -5.20 10.91
N ALA A 438 8.35 -4.28 9.95
CA ALA A 438 9.44 -3.99 9.01
C ALA A 438 10.68 -3.40 9.71
N ASN A 439 10.49 -2.51 10.68
CA ASN A 439 11.54 -1.87 11.46
C ASN A 439 12.02 -2.72 12.65
N ASN A 440 11.31 -3.79 12.99
CA ASN A 440 11.64 -4.63 14.13
C ASN A 440 12.55 -5.78 13.67
N PRO A 441 13.83 -5.79 14.05
CA PRO A 441 14.73 -6.83 13.61
C PRO A 441 14.48 -8.19 14.29
N ASP A 442 13.64 -8.23 15.32
CA ASP A 442 13.31 -9.43 16.10
C ASP A 442 11.97 -10.06 15.65
N PHE A 443 11.28 -9.45 14.66
CA PHE A 443 10.03 -9.96 14.09
C PHE A 443 10.27 -10.81 12.84
N PRO A 444 9.54 -11.92 12.58
CA PRO A 444 8.46 -12.50 13.38
C PRO A 444 8.96 -13.26 14.63
N PRO A 445 8.09 -13.45 15.65
CA PRO A 445 8.44 -14.25 16.81
C PRO A 445 8.66 -15.72 16.43
N THR A 446 9.74 -16.31 16.92
CA THR A 446 10.05 -17.74 16.76
C THR A 446 10.07 -18.43 18.13
N THR A 447 9.74 -19.73 18.15
CA THR A 447 9.75 -20.53 19.38
C THR A 447 11.13 -21.10 19.72
N HIS A 448 12.15 -20.79 18.93
CA HIS A 448 13.49 -21.30 19.16
C HIS A 448 14.18 -20.53 20.29
N GLU A 449 14.17 -21.12 21.49
CA GLU A 449 15.14 -20.83 22.54
C GLU A 449 16.53 -21.31 22.10
N THR A 450 17.11 -20.74 21.04
CA THR A 450 18.54 -20.88 20.79
C THR A 450 19.29 -19.75 21.48
N ALA A 451 20.37 -20.09 22.18
CA ALA A 451 21.08 -19.28 23.16
C ALA A 451 21.77 -18.00 22.64
N ASN A 452 21.43 -17.54 21.43
CA ASN A 452 21.74 -16.22 20.90
C ASN A 452 20.40 -15.63 20.45
N SER A 453 19.95 -14.54 21.06
CA SER A 453 18.75 -13.79 20.66
C SER A 453 18.61 -13.73 19.13
N ASP A 454 17.62 -14.43 18.57
CA ASP A 454 17.46 -14.56 17.12
C ASP A 454 17.02 -13.23 16.50
N VAL A 455 17.97 -12.47 15.95
CA VAL A 455 17.71 -11.21 15.24
C VAL A 455 17.60 -11.51 13.74
N TRP A 456 16.39 -11.52 13.17
CA TRP A 456 16.10 -11.70 11.73
C TRP A 456 16.49 -10.50 10.86
N GLY A 457 16.77 -9.37 11.50
CA GLY A 457 17.11 -8.13 10.82
C GLY A 457 15.89 -7.41 10.25
N LEU A 458 16.17 -6.26 9.66
CA LEU A 458 15.15 -5.38 9.11
C LEU A 458 14.57 -5.95 7.82
N ASP A 459 13.36 -5.50 7.48
CA ASP A 459 12.87 -5.58 6.11
C ASP A 459 13.88 -4.89 5.17
N PRO A 460 14.35 -5.56 4.10
CA PRO A 460 15.42 -5.05 3.26
C PRO A 460 14.99 -3.92 2.32
N LEU A 461 13.69 -3.69 2.13
CA LEU A 461 13.17 -2.65 1.25
C LEU A 461 12.75 -1.42 2.05
N ILE A 462 11.84 -1.61 3.01
CA ILE A 462 11.20 -0.52 3.75
C ILE A 462 11.62 -0.45 5.21
N GLY A 463 12.40 -1.42 5.70
CA GLY A 463 12.84 -1.47 7.09
C GLY A 463 13.74 -0.30 7.46
N GLN A 464 13.22 0.54 8.34
CA GLN A 464 13.82 1.75 8.84
C GLN A 464 14.31 1.60 10.29
N ASN A 465 15.39 2.28 10.63
CA ASN A 465 15.99 2.27 11.95
C ASN A 465 16.84 3.53 12.09
N ASP A 466 16.22 4.61 12.57
CA ASP A 466 16.91 5.85 12.92
C ASP A 466 17.38 5.85 14.40
N LYS A 467 17.08 4.77 15.16
CA LYS A 467 17.59 4.65 16.52
C LYS A 467 19.09 4.42 16.46
N LYS A 468 19.82 5.10 17.35
CA LYS A 468 21.28 5.06 17.59
C LYS A 468 21.88 3.66 17.91
N ARG A 469 21.22 2.56 17.53
CA ARG A 469 21.70 1.18 17.63
C ARG A 469 22.76 0.83 16.58
N SER A 470 23.03 1.68 15.59
CA SER A 470 24.21 1.48 14.74
C SER A 470 25.47 1.78 15.55
N LEU A 471 26.07 0.72 16.12
CA LEU A 471 27.42 0.71 16.65
C LEU A 471 28.49 0.81 15.54
N GLU A 472 28.07 0.96 14.28
CA GLU A 472 28.96 0.97 13.13
C GLU A 472 29.30 2.40 12.69
N LYS A 473 30.58 2.61 12.30
CA LYS A 473 31.10 3.89 11.79
C LYS A 473 30.56 4.27 10.40
N VAL A 474 29.54 3.57 9.90
CA VAL A 474 28.91 3.81 8.60
C VAL A 474 27.51 4.38 8.84
N PRO A 475 27.26 5.66 8.51
CA PRO A 475 25.92 6.23 8.56
C PRO A 475 24.95 5.39 7.71
N ASP A 476 23.75 5.10 8.25
CA ASP A 476 22.67 4.37 7.56
C ASP A 476 22.95 2.89 7.20
N ALA A 477 23.93 2.26 7.86
CA ALA A 477 24.15 0.81 7.73
C ALA A 477 22.99 0.01 8.35
N ARG A 478 22.49 -0.98 7.60
CA ARG A 478 21.36 -1.84 7.94
C ARG A 478 21.73 -3.30 7.81
N VAL A 479 21.06 -4.15 8.57
CA VAL A 479 21.26 -5.59 8.56
C VAL A 479 19.94 -6.29 8.30
N THR A 480 19.96 -7.22 7.35
CA THR A 480 18.91 -8.21 7.11
C THR A 480 19.54 -9.60 7.14
N ILE A 481 18.77 -10.64 7.43
CA ILE A 481 19.24 -12.03 7.47
C ILE A 481 18.68 -12.80 6.26
N ASP A 482 19.52 -13.57 5.57
CA ASP A 482 19.07 -14.45 4.50
C ASP A 482 18.57 -15.82 5.00
N ASN A 483 18.11 -16.66 4.07
CA ASN A 483 17.55 -17.97 4.40
C ASN A 483 18.56 -18.98 4.99
N GLN A 484 19.86 -18.63 5.03
CA GLN A 484 20.92 -19.44 5.65
C GLN A 484 21.38 -18.85 6.99
N GLY A 485 20.74 -17.79 7.48
CA GLY A 485 21.15 -17.10 8.70
C GLY A 485 22.33 -16.12 8.49
N SER A 486 22.72 -15.83 7.25
CA SER A 486 23.84 -14.92 6.98
C SER A 486 23.39 -13.47 7.09
N GLN A 487 24.17 -12.66 7.81
CA GLN A 487 23.98 -11.22 7.89
C GLN A 487 24.37 -10.54 6.57
N LEU A 488 23.43 -9.80 6.00
CA LEU A 488 23.65 -8.95 4.83
C LEU A 488 23.59 -7.49 5.24
N LYS A 489 24.64 -6.75 4.91
CA LYS A 489 24.73 -5.32 5.19
C LYS A 489 24.37 -4.50 3.96
N PHE A 490 23.52 -3.50 4.14
CA PHE A 490 23.06 -2.64 3.06
C PHE A 490 22.80 -1.21 3.56
N THR A 491 22.67 -0.28 2.62
CA THR A 491 22.09 1.05 2.83
C THR A 491 20.68 1.07 2.27
N ARG A 492 19.86 2.08 2.61
CA ARG A 492 18.48 2.14 2.10
C ARG A 492 18.41 2.09 0.58
N PHE A 493 17.46 1.32 0.07
CA PHE A 493 17.05 1.37 -1.34
C PHE A 493 15.79 2.22 -1.54
N VAL A 494 15.02 2.42 -0.47
CA VAL A 494 13.80 3.23 -0.47
C VAL A 494 14.00 4.45 0.43
N ILE A 495 13.72 5.62 -0.12
CA ILE A 495 13.82 6.91 0.56
C ILE A 495 12.42 7.51 0.68
N SER A 496 11.98 7.84 1.89
CA SER A 496 10.75 8.60 2.06
C SER A 496 10.96 10.06 1.72
N ARG A 497 10.16 10.56 0.78
CA ARG A 497 10.10 11.96 0.37
C ARG A 497 8.94 12.71 0.99
N GLY A 498 8.13 12.03 1.80
CA GLY A 498 7.04 12.62 2.54
C GLY A 498 5.73 11.89 2.36
N GLY A 499 4.73 12.41 3.05
CA GLY A 499 3.36 11.94 2.92
C GLY A 499 2.46 12.58 3.96
N ALA A 500 1.24 12.07 4.03
CA ALA A 500 0.20 12.57 4.91
C ALA A 500 -0.83 11.46 5.20
N TYR A 501 -1.54 11.64 6.31
CA TYR A 501 -2.68 10.82 6.68
C TYR A 501 -3.97 11.55 6.33
N PHE A 502 -4.90 10.82 5.73
CA PHE A 502 -6.19 11.33 5.32
C PHE A 502 -7.30 10.39 5.79
N PHE A 503 -8.51 10.91 5.79
CA PHE A 503 -9.74 10.15 5.84
C PHE A 503 -10.47 10.30 4.51
N VAL A 504 -10.97 9.20 3.97
CA VAL A 504 -11.80 9.10 2.77
C VAL A 504 -13.25 9.03 3.23
N PRO A 505 -14.04 10.12 3.18
CA PRO A 505 -15.42 10.08 3.63
C PRO A 505 -16.29 9.23 2.69
N PRO A 506 -17.39 8.65 3.19
CA PRO A 506 -18.38 7.99 2.36
C PRO A 506 -19.10 9.00 1.45
N MET A 507 -19.67 8.53 0.35
CA MET A 507 -20.35 9.35 -0.66
C MET A 507 -21.53 10.12 -0.07
N LYS A 508 -22.29 9.53 0.84
CA LYS A 508 -23.40 10.19 1.55
C LYS A 508 -22.93 11.41 2.34
N THR A 509 -21.78 11.30 3.03
CA THR A 509 -21.21 12.43 3.77
C THR A 509 -20.78 13.56 2.85
N LEU A 510 -20.12 13.23 1.74
CA LEU A 510 -19.78 14.24 0.74
C LEU A 510 -21.02 14.96 0.22
N LYS A 511 -22.10 14.22 -0.12
CA LYS A 511 -23.37 14.79 -0.58
C LYS A 511 -24.00 15.73 0.46
N ASN A 512 -23.94 15.38 1.74
CA ASN A 512 -24.50 16.21 2.81
C ASN A 512 -23.73 17.54 2.99
N LEU A 513 -22.43 17.58 2.70
CA LEU A 513 -21.63 18.82 2.75
C LEU A 513 -22.10 19.88 1.76
N CYS A 514 -22.79 19.51 0.67
CA CYS A 514 -23.39 20.46 -0.26
C CYS A 514 -24.68 21.10 0.24
N THR A 515 -25.34 20.44 1.21
CA THR A 515 -26.65 20.87 1.72
C THR A 515 -26.56 21.64 3.05
N SER A 516 -25.36 21.69 3.65
CA SER A 516 -25.09 22.20 5.01
C SER A 516 -24.36 23.53 5.06
#